data_AF-A0A853BWN1-F1
#
_entry.id   AF-A0A853BWN1-F1
#
_cell.length_a   1.000
_cell.length_b   1.000
_cell.length_c   1.000
_cell.angle_alpha   90.00
_cell.angle_beta   90.00
_cell.angle_gamma   90.00
#
_symmetry.space_group_name_H-M   'P 1'
#
loop_
_entity.id
_entity.type
_entity.pdbx_description
1 polymer ?
#
loop_
_entity_poly.entity_id
_entity_poly.type
_entity_poly.pdbx_seq_one_letter_code
_entity_poly.pdbx_strand_id
1 'polypeptide(L)'
;MPPGDSVTVNPDGSVDLFVFPEGVSRDGMNIHVPADMIDDLIRRYEAASAALGKPWGEGDEFAEQMEKVLGPLQTNLMTYLGYIAEALRMSADNTILTAKNFQVTEEANIAQIAGTAGGSETGGGGRR
;
A
#
# COMPACT_ATOMS: atom_id res chain seq x y z
N MET A 1 11.07 -16.70 -14.77
CA MET A 1 10.07 -16.90 -13.71
C MET A 1 10.60 -16.17 -12.49
N PRO A 2 9.99 -15.08 -12.01
CA PRO A 2 10.49 -14.42 -10.81
C PRO A 2 10.29 -15.36 -9.60
N PRO A 3 11.22 -15.40 -8.65
CA PRO A 3 11.04 -16.17 -7.42
C PRO A 3 9.83 -15.58 -6.67
N GLY A 4 8.81 -16.40 -6.45
CA GLY A 4 7.64 -16.02 -5.66
C GLY A 4 7.95 -16.14 -4.17
N ASP A 5 7.21 -15.38 -3.35
CA ASP A 5 7.28 -15.47 -1.90
C ASP A 5 7.11 -16.93 -1.46
N SER A 6 8.01 -17.41 -0.60
CA SER A 6 7.99 -18.79 -0.12
C SER A 6 8.23 -18.84 1.39
N VAL A 7 7.38 -19.59 2.07
CA VAL A 7 7.53 -19.92 3.49
C VAL A 7 7.91 -21.39 3.58
N THR A 8 9.07 -21.69 4.15
CA THR A 8 9.51 -23.05 4.44
C THR A 8 9.62 -23.25 5.95
N VAL A 9 8.91 -24.25 6.47
CA VAL A 9 8.99 -24.65 7.87
C VAL A 9 10.03 -25.76 7.97
N ASN A 10 11.11 -25.49 8.67
CA ASN A 10 12.18 -26.44 8.89
C ASN A 10 11.77 -27.49 9.95
N PRO A 11 12.34 -28.70 9.90
CA PRO A 11 12.01 -29.77 10.84
C PRO A 11 12.38 -29.48 12.30
N ASP A 12 13.19 -28.44 12.55
CA ASP A 12 13.52 -27.94 13.89
C ASP A 12 12.53 -26.88 14.42
N GLY A 13 11.50 -26.54 13.62
CA GLY A 13 10.49 -25.54 13.95
C GLY A 13 10.87 -24.10 13.58
N SER A 14 12.05 -23.88 13.00
CA SER A 14 12.39 -22.57 12.41
C SER A 14 11.59 -22.33 11.13
N VAL A 15 11.23 -21.06 10.89
CA VAL A 15 10.48 -20.66 9.69
C VAL A 15 11.39 -19.78 8.86
N ASP A 16 11.76 -20.28 7.69
CA ASP A 16 12.45 -19.50 6.67
C ASP A 16 11.39 -18.77 5.83
N LEU A 17 11.39 -17.45 5.93
CA LEU A 17 10.52 -16.56 5.19
C LEU A 17 11.36 -15.87 4.12
N PHE A 18 11.14 -16.23 2.86
CA PHE A 18 11.69 -15.51 1.71
C PHE A 18 10.60 -14.63 1.12
N VAL A 19 10.76 -13.31 1.30
CA VAL A 19 9.93 -12.28 0.66
C VAL A 19 10.69 -11.77 -0.56
N PHE A 20 10.00 -11.39 -1.63
CA PHE A 20 10.58 -10.67 -2.75
C PHE A 20 10.31 -9.15 -2.61
N PRO A 21 11.19 -8.37 -1.92
CA PRO A 21 10.96 -6.96 -1.61
C PRO A 21 10.64 -6.09 -2.84
N GLU A 22 11.25 -6.39 -3.98
CA GLU A 22 11.00 -5.68 -5.24
C GLU A 22 9.58 -5.94 -5.77
N GLY A 23 9.04 -7.15 -5.60
CA GLY A 23 7.66 -7.49 -5.95
C GLY A 23 6.66 -6.78 -5.03
N VAL A 24 6.90 -6.80 -3.73
CA VAL A 24 6.06 -6.11 -2.74
C VAL A 24 6.08 -4.59 -2.96
N SER A 25 7.25 -4.02 -3.26
CA SER A 25 7.37 -2.59 -3.58
C SER A 25 6.66 -2.21 -4.88
N ARG A 26 6.76 -3.06 -5.92
CA ARG A 26 6.06 -2.85 -7.19
C ARG A 26 4.55 -2.94 -7.02
N ASP A 27 4.07 -3.92 -6.25
CA ASP A 27 2.64 -4.08 -5.98
C ASP A 27 2.12 -2.96 -5.08
N GLY A 28 2.92 -2.47 -4.12
CA GLY A 28 2.62 -1.26 -3.36
C GLY A 28 2.47 -0.01 -4.24
N MET A 29 3.36 0.18 -5.24
CA MET A 29 3.21 1.26 -6.22
C MET A 29 1.94 1.14 -7.07
N ASN A 30 1.52 -0.09 -7.40
CA ASN A 30 0.27 -0.32 -8.13
C ASN A 30 -0.97 0.04 -7.31
N ILE A 31 -0.88 0.07 -5.97
CA ILE A 31 -1.98 0.47 -5.08
C ILE A 31 -2.12 2.01 -4.99
N HIS A 32 -1.05 2.78 -5.23
CA HIS A 32 -1.14 4.24 -5.35
C HIS A 32 -1.97 4.67 -6.57
N VAL A 33 -1.91 3.90 -7.66
CA VAL A 33 -2.60 4.25 -8.91
C VAL A 33 -4.13 4.41 -8.71
N PRO A 34 -4.85 3.46 -8.08
CA PRO A 34 -6.25 3.67 -7.71
C PRO A 34 -6.53 4.90 -6.84
N ALA A 35 -5.66 5.22 -5.87
CA ALA A 35 -5.84 6.40 -5.01
C ALA A 35 -5.74 7.70 -5.82
N ASP A 36 -4.72 7.80 -6.68
CA ASP A 36 -4.52 8.96 -7.53
C ASP A 36 -5.65 9.10 -8.57
N MET A 37 -6.15 7.99 -9.10
CA MET A 37 -7.32 7.99 -9.99
C MET A 37 -8.58 8.52 -9.30
N ILE A 38 -8.80 8.19 -8.01
CA ILE A 38 -9.94 8.69 -7.24
C ILE A 38 -9.82 10.19 -7.01
N ASP A 39 -8.65 10.70 -6.64
CA ASP A 39 -8.43 12.14 -6.47
C ASP A 39 -8.64 12.91 -7.77
N ASP A 40 -8.14 12.37 -8.89
CA ASP A 40 -8.34 12.96 -10.21
C ASP A 40 -9.83 13.00 -10.59
N LEU A 41 -10.59 11.95 -10.24
CA LEU A 41 -12.03 11.88 -10.43
C LEU A 41 -12.77 12.93 -9.60
N ILE A 42 -12.45 13.05 -8.29
CA ILE A 42 -13.05 14.04 -7.39
C ILE A 42 -12.78 15.45 -7.93
N ARG A 43 -11.53 15.75 -8.30
CA ARG A 43 -11.15 17.07 -8.83
C ARG A 43 -11.92 17.44 -10.10
N ARG A 44 -12.04 16.50 -11.04
CA ARG A 44 -12.80 16.72 -12.29
C ARG A 44 -14.29 16.91 -12.01
N TYR A 45 -14.82 16.12 -11.09
CA TYR A 45 -16.21 16.23 -10.67
C TYR A 45 -16.51 17.60 -10.05
N GLU A 46 -15.70 18.05 -9.10
CA GLU A 46 -15.86 19.37 -8.46
C GLU A 46 -15.77 20.51 -9.49
N ALA A 47 -14.80 20.44 -10.40
CA ALA A 47 -14.65 21.43 -11.46
C ALA A 47 -15.87 21.47 -12.40
N ALA A 48 -16.38 20.30 -12.81
CA ALA A 48 -17.55 20.19 -13.66
C ALA A 48 -18.83 20.66 -12.92
N SER A 49 -18.99 20.25 -11.67
CA SER A 49 -20.14 20.63 -10.83
C SER A 49 -20.16 22.13 -10.58
N ALA A 50 -19.02 22.76 -10.29
CA ALA A 50 -18.92 24.20 -10.10
C ALA A 50 -19.28 24.97 -11.38
N ALA A 51 -18.88 24.47 -12.55
CA ALA A 51 -19.22 25.08 -13.84
C ALA A 51 -20.72 24.95 -14.19
N LEU A 52 -21.38 23.87 -13.74
CA LEU A 52 -22.80 23.60 -14.00
C LEU A 52 -23.74 24.43 -13.11
N GLY A 53 -23.27 24.93 -11.97
CA GLY A 53 -24.13 25.63 -11.01
C GLY A 53 -25.21 24.70 -10.47
N LYS A 54 -26.49 25.10 -10.56
CA LYS A 54 -27.64 24.27 -10.20
C LYS A 54 -28.28 23.67 -11.45
N PRO A 55 -27.96 22.41 -11.80
CA PRO A 55 -28.39 21.83 -13.07
C PRO A 55 -29.91 21.56 -13.13
N TRP A 56 -30.59 21.58 -11.99
CA TRP A 56 -32.05 21.46 -11.87
C TRP A 56 -32.78 22.80 -11.78
N GLY A 57 -32.09 23.94 -11.89
CA GLY A 57 -32.70 25.27 -11.83
C GLY A 57 -32.82 25.86 -10.41
N GLU A 58 -33.56 26.97 -10.30
CA GLU A 58 -33.76 27.70 -9.05
C GLU A 58 -35.22 28.09 -8.84
N GLY A 59 -35.70 27.94 -7.60
CA GLY A 59 -36.94 28.56 -7.14
C GLY A 59 -38.24 27.82 -7.44
N ASP A 60 -38.18 26.65 -8.07
CA ASP A 60 -39.33 25.73 -8.18
C ASP A 60 -39.21 24.54 -7.22
N GLU A 61 -40.35 23.91 -6.92
CA GLU A 61 -40.43 22.79 -5.98
C GLU A 61 -39.56 21.59 -6.43
N PHE A 62 -39.43 21.39 -7.73
CA PHE A 62 -38.58 20.35 -8.29
C PHE A 62 -37.10 20.58 -7.98
N ALA A 63 -36.60 21.79 -8.22
CA ALA A 63 -35.23 22.18 -7.91
C ALA A 63 -34.93 22.04 -6.41
N GLU A 64 -35.85 22.44 -5.55
CA GLU A 64 -35.69 22.31 -4.09
C GLU A 64 -35.64 20.84 -3.64
N GLN A 65 -36.51 19.98 -4.19
CA GLN A 65 -36.51 18.56 -3.88
C GLN A 65 -35.24 17.87 -4.38
N MET A 66 -34.78 18.21 -5.58
CA MET A 66 -33.55 17.67 -6.16
C MET A 66 -32.32 18.08 -5.34
N GLU A 67 -32.21 19.35 -4.94
CA GLU A 67 -31.14 19.84 -4.07
C GLU A 67 -31.13 19.08 -2.73
N LYS A 68 -32.31 18.93 -2.11
CA LYS A 68 -32.45 18.28 -0.81
C LYS A 68 -32.02 16.82 -0.82
N VAL A 69 -32.22 16.11 -1.93
CA VAL A 69 -31.86 14.69 -2.05
C VAL A 69 -30.43 14.53 -2.57
N LEU A 70 -30.10 15.20 -3.67
CA LEU A 70 -28.85 14.99 -4.38
C LEU A 70 -27.67 15.76 -3.78
N GLY A 71 -27.87 16.94 -3.20
CA GLY A 71 -26.80 17.72 -2.57
C GLY A 71 -26.09 16.94 -1.44
N PRO A 72 -26.83 16.38 -0.47
CA PRO A 72 -26.25 15.52 0.56
C PRO A 72 -25.66 14.23 0.00
N LEU A 73 -26.33 13.60 -0.98
CA LEU A 73 -25.83 12.37 -1.60
C LEU A 73 -24.48 12.59 -2.28
N GLN A 74 -24.35 13.67 -3.05
CA GLN A 74 -23.11 14.09 -3.70
C GLN A 74 -22.00 14.31 -2.67
N THR A 75 -22.29 15.08 -1.61
CA THR A 75 -21.32 15.37 -0.54
C THR A 75 -20.85 14.07 0.13
N ASN A 76 -21.77 13.17 0.46
CA ASN A 76 -21.46 11.90 1.10
C ASN A 76 -20.65 10.98 0.18
N LEU A 77 -20.99 10.91 -1.11
CA LEU A 77 -20.26 10.11 -2.08
C LEU A 77 -18.81 10.61 -2.24
N MET A 78 -18.61 11.92 -2.39
CA MET A 78 -17.27 12.50 -2.54
C MET A 78 -16.43 12.31 -1.26
N THR A 79 -17.06 12.47 -0.10
CA THR A 79 -16.42 12.20 1.20
C THR A 79 -15.99 10.73 1.32
N TYR A 80 -16.86 9.80 0.92
CA TYR A 80 -16.56 8.37 0.94
C TYR A 80 -15.42 8.00 -0.01
N LEU A 81 -15.42 8.56 -1.23
CA LEU A 81 -14.33 8.38 -2.19
C LEU A 81 -12.99 8.90 -1.64
N GLY A 82 -13.00 10.07 -0.98
CA GLY A 82 -11.80 10.60 -0.32
C GLY A 82 -11.25 9.65 0.76
N TYR A 83 -12.13 9.05 1.58
CA TYR A 83 -11.69 8.05 2.55
C TYR A 83 -11.12 6.77 1.91
N ILE A 84 -11.67 6.33 0.77
CA ILE A 84 -11.11 5.19 0.04
C ILE A 84 -9.72 5.53 -0.49
N ALA A 85 -9.54 6.71 -1.09
CA ALA A 85 -8.23 7.15 -1.60
C ALA A 85 -7.18 7.17 -0.48
N GLU A 86 -7.53 7.72 0.67
CA GLU A 86 -6.65 7.76 1.84
C GLU A 86 -6.32 6.35 2.36
N ALA A 87 -7.32 5.46 2.46
CA ALA A 87 -7.11 4.09 2.88
C ALA A 87 -6.19 3.32 1.93
N LEU A 88 -6.31 3.55 0.62
CA LEU A 88 -5.45 2.96 -0.40
C LEU A 88 -4.00 3.46 -0.27
N ARG A 89 -3.80 4.76 -0.02
CA ARG A 89 -2.46 5.33 0.23
C ARG A 89 -1.82 4.73 1.48
N MET A 90 -2.55 4.70 2.59
CA MET A 90 -2.04 4.08 3.82
C MET A 90 -1.68 2.60 3.62
N SER A 91 -2.49 1.87 2.84
CA SER A 91 -2.19 0.48 2.49
C SER A 91 -0.90 0.38 1.68
N ALA A 92 -0.74 1.20 0.63
CA ALA A 92 0.45 1.24 -0.19
C ALA A 92 1.70 1.59 0.65
N ASP A 93 1.65 2.63 1.47
CA ASP A 93 2.75 3.06 2.33
C ASP A 93 3.16 1.96 3.31
N ASN A 94 2.19 1.27 3.91
CA ASN A 94 2.45 0.15 4.81
C ASN A 94 3.11 -1.04 4.09
N THR A 95 2.69 -1.35 2.86
CA THR A 95 3.33 -2.42 2.06
C THR A 95 4.78 -2.07 1.71
N ILE A 96 5.05 -0.82 1.31
CA ILE A 96 6.40 -0.34 0.99
C ILE A 96 7.28 -0.35 2.25
N LEU A 97 6.76 0.10 3.39
CA LEU A 97 7.48 0.08 4.66
C LEU A 97 7.83 -1.35 5.08
N THR A 98 6.89 -2.27 4.92
CA THR A 98 7.10 -3.70 5.21
C THR A 98 8.19 -4.29 4.30
N ALA A 99 8.16 -3.99 3.00
CA ALA A 99 9.20 -4.43 2.05
C ALA A 99 10.60 -3.92 2.45
N LYS A 100 10.71 -2.65 2.84
CA LYS A 100 11.98 -2.07 3.32
C LYS A 100 12.51 -2.75 4.58
N ASN A 101 11.63 -3.06 5.53
CA ASN A 101 12.03 -3.75 6.76
C ASN A 101 12.55 -5.17 6.47
N PHE A 102 11.93 -5.88 5.53
CA PHE A 102 12.44 -7.19 5.08
C PHE A 102 13.81 -7.08 4.44
N GLN A 103 14.01 -6.12 3.54
CA GLN A 103 15.31 -5.90 2.90
C GLN A 103 16.43 -5.61 3.92
N VAL A 104 16.19 -4.71 4.88
CA VAL A 104 17.18 -4.37 5.93
C VAL A 104 17.49 -5.58 6.81
N THR A 105 16.48 -6.40 7.13
CA THR A 105 16.67 -7.60 7.94
C THR A 105 17.46 -8.66 7.19
N GLU A 106 17.19 -8.84 5.89
CA GLU A 106 17.94 -9.74 5.03
C GLU A 106 19.41 -9.30 4.91
N GLU A 107 19.68 -8.01 4.68
CA GLU A 107 21.04 -7.45 4.66
C GLU A 107 21.78 -7.68 5.99
N ALA A 108 21.11 -7.49 7.12
CA ALA A 108 21.68 -7.74 8.44
C ALA A 108 21.98 -9.23 8.68
N ASN A 109 21.08 -10.12 8.27
CA ASN A 109 21.28 -11.57 8.36
C ASN A 109 22.43 -12.04 7.46
N ILE A 110 22.53 -11.53 6.23
CA ILE A 110 23.65 -11.82 5.32
C ILE A 110 24.97 -11.34 5.93
N ALA A 111 25.01 -10.13 6.49
CA ALA A 111 26.21 -9.60 7.15
C ALA A 111 26.64 -10.44 8.35
N GLN A 112 25.67 -10.91 9.16
CA GLN A 112 25.93 -11.80 10.28
C GLN A 112 26.49 -13.15 9.80
N ILE A 113 25.86 -13.78 8.80
CA ILE A 113 26.31 -15.06 8.23
C ILE A 113 27.69 -14.93 7.57
N ALA A 114 27.96 -13.84 6.86
CA ALA A 114 29.29 -13.57 6.29
C ALA A 114 30.36 -13.41 7.38
N GLY A 115 30.00 -12.80 8.51
CA GLY A 115 30.85 -12.72 9.71
C GLY A 115 31.14 -14.08 10.34
N THR A 116 30.17 -15.01 10.34
CA THR A 116 30.36 -16.38 10.85
C THR A 116 31.09 -17.28 9.86
N ALA A 117 30.89 -17.11 8.55
CA ALA A 117 31.53 -17.90 7.49
C ALA A 117 33.00 -17.53 7.26
N GLY A 118 33.42 -16.32 7.65
CA GLY A 118 34.84 -15.92 7.70
C GLY A 118 35.63 -16.49 8.89
N GLY A 119 35.00 -17.28 9.76
CA GLY A 119 35.60 -17.91 10.94
C GLY A 119 36.12 -19.33 10.74
N SER A 120 36.55 -19.70 9.53
CA SER A 120 37.22 -20.98 9.28
C SER A 120 38.73 -20.79 9.09
N GLU A 121 39.49 -21.57 9.87
CA GLU A 121 40.96 -21.72 9.97
C GLU A 121 41.62 -20.79 11.03
N THR A 122 42.36 -21.22 12.07
CA THR A 122 43.05 -22.50 12.40
C THR A 122 43.47 -22.50 13.90
N GLY A 123 43.46 -23.68 14.55
CA GLY A 123 44.30 -24.00 15.73
C GLY A 123 43.51 -24.19 17.04
N GLY A 124 43.70 -25.20 17.86
CA GLY A 124 44.64 -26.32 17.92
C GLY A 124 44.25 -27.15 19.15
N GLY A 125 44.46 -28.46 19.09
CA GLY A 125 43.92 -29.43 20.05
C GLY A 125 44.26 -29.23 21.52
N GLY A 126 43.41 -29.80 22.39
CA GLY A 126 43.66 -29.91 23.81
C GLY A 126 42.69 -30.88 24.49
N ARG A 127 43.00 -32.17 24.44
CA ARG A 127 42.46 -33.18 25.36
C ARG A 127 42.99 -32.87 26.76
N ARG A 128 42.11 -32.68 27.76
CA ARG A 128 42.26 -33.18 29.14
C ARG A 128 40.88 -33.38 29.73
#